data_AF-A0A9N7YFD5-F1
#
_entry.id   AF-A0A9N7YFD5-F1
#
_cell.length_a   1.000
_cell.length_b   1.000
_cell.length_c   1.000
_cell.angle_alpha   90.00
_cell.angle_beta   90.00
_cell.angle_gamma   90.00
#
_symmetry.space_group_name_H-M   'P 1'
#
loop_
_entity.id
_entity.type
_entity.pdbx_description
1 polymer ?
#
loop_
_entity_poly.entity_id
_entity_poly.type
_entity_poly.pdbx_seq_one_letter_code
_entity_poly.pdbx_strand_id
1 'polypeptide(L)'
;MSAAGGGSQQGAGLRRWLAQSEPRTPQRRGTAVKQTHPSFRLEASPQKMYGLYLEAVNDYINESYGGDVWRLIENRAEIPHLKFVRHQMYNDNLILRLAKAAGEVLGKTHDELMYAFGVYMVKRIGNYGYERILKVLGRNVRDFINELDNLHEYFRFSFPKVQPPSFCVEEECETSLTLHYRSTRKGFTQFVKGQLSQVGRQFYNTDIEVEILSKEETEKMTYVEPADFSLHSLWTNLCKQASEVYKMNFDNAAFKHRMPQQKTAPSYEKLPMKRGIFFDMFPFSVIFRRDMTMYRVGDGLKEVFSDLQGKKVDEEFALVRPMLEFSWDNVSGERRGA
;
A
#
# COMPACT_ATOMS: atom_id res chain seq x y z
N MET A 1 -49.92 32.42 -21.53
CA MET A 1 -50.09 32.76 -22.97
C MET A 1 -48.79 33.43 -23.40
N SER A 2 -48.01 33.05 -24.40
CA SER A 2 -48.13 32.08 -25.49
C SER A 2 -46.69 31.70 -25.91
N ALA A 3 -46.55 30.55 -26.55
CA ALA A 3 -45.29 30.01 -27.10
C ALA A 3 -44.86 30.67 -28.42
N ALA A 4 -43.55 30.62 -28.72
CA ALA A 4 -42.87 30.56 -30.03
C ALA A 4 -41.39 30.95 -29.79
N GLY A 5 -40.35 30.45 -30.46
CA GLY A 5 -40.16 29.59 -31.61
C GLY A 5 -38.65 29.50 -31.85
N GLY A 6 -38.18 28.40 -32.47
CA GLY A 6 -36.76 28.14 -32.70
C GLY A 6 -36.11 29.03 -33.77
N GLY A 7 -34.77 29.04 -33.78
CA GLY A 7 -33.98 29.73 -34.80
C GLY A 7 -32.48 29.50 -34.60
N SER A 8 -31.94 28.62 -35.44
CA SER A 8 -30.53 28.28 -35.65
C SER A 8 -29.63 29.48 -35.94
N GLN A 9 -28.38 29.48 -35.44
CA GLN A 9 -27.24 30.09 -36.12
C GLN A 9 -25.91 29.46 -35.65
N GLN A 10 -25.40 28.53 -36.46
CA GLN A 10 -23.97 28.20 -36.54
C GLN A 10 -23.33 29.15 -37.57
N GLY A 11 -22.08 29.57 -37.30
CA GLY A 11 -21.17 30.01 -38.36
C GLY A 11 -20.76 31.48 -38.33
N ALA A 12 -19.79 31.83 -37.47
CA ALA A 12 -18.88 32.95 -37.73
C ALA A 12 -17.66 32.83 -36.80
N GLY A 13 -16.48 32.52 -37.35
CA GLY A 13 -15.26 32.51 -36.54
C GLY A 13 -14.04 31.77 -37.08
N LEU A 14 -14.08 31.21 -38.29
CA LEU A 14 -12.87 30.76 -39.00
C LEU A 14 -12.69 31.63 -40.24
N ARG A 15 -11.83 32.66 -40.15
CA ARG A 15 -11.08 33.31 -41.26
C ARG A 15 -10.41 34.59 -40.75
N ARG A 16 -9.28 34.45 -40.06
CA ARG A 16 -8.19 35.44 -40.08
C ARG A 16 -6.92 34.73 -39.64
N TRP A 17 -5.82 34.98 -40.35
CA TRP A 17 -4.47 34.40 -40.19
C TRP A 17 -4.07 33.28 -41.15
N LEU A 18 -4.25 33.51 -42.45
CA LEU A 18 -3.33 33.02 -43.47
C LEU A 18 -3.14 34.14 -44.51
N ALA A 19 -2.04 34.87 -44.41
CA ALA A 19 -1.29 35.50 -45.52
C ALA A 19 -0.32 36.53 -44.94
N GLN A 20 0.97 36.15 -44.87
CA GLN A 20 2.10 36.97 -45.32
C GLN A 20 3.38 36.15 -45.13
N SER A 21 3.79 35.54 -46.23
CA SER A 21 5.07 34.86 -46.41
C SER A 21 5.89 35.70 -47.39
N GLU A 22 7.01 36.27 -46.92
CA GLU A 22 8.10 36.78 -47.75
C GLU A 22 9.46 36.38 -47.13
N PRO A 23 10.52 36.25 -47.94
CA PRO A 23 11.62 35.31 -47.68
C PRO A 23 12.72 35.88 -46.79
N ARG A 24 13.27 35.05 -45.90
CA ARG A 24 14.43 35.40 -45.06
C ARG A 24 15.75 35.14 -45.79
N THR A 25 16.57 36.17 -45.90
CA THR A 25 18.00 36.12 -46.26
C THR A 25 18.84 35.43 -45.16
N PRO A 26 19.96 34.78 -45.49
CA PRO A 26 20.74 34.00 -44.53
C PRO A 26 21.73 34.90 -43.80
N GLN A 27 21.63 35.02 -42.46
CA GLN A 27 22.61 35.75 -41.66
C GLN A 27 23.14 34.92 -40.49
N ARG A 28 24.43 34.56 -40.66
CA ARG A 28 25.52 34.27 -39.71
C ARG A 28 25.25 33.42 -38.45
N ARG A 29 26.01 32.31 -38.39
CA ARG A 29 26.25 31.47 -37.20
C ARG A 29 26.68 32.32 -36.00
N GLY A 30 25.80 32.44 -35.01
CA GLY A 30 26.11 32.87 -33.65
C GLY A 30 26.26 31.65 -32.74
N THR A 31 27.29 31.67 -31.91
CA THR A 31 27.71 30.63 -30.96
C THR A 31 26.59 30.15 -30.03
N ALA A 32 26.46 28.82 -29.89
CA ALA A 32 25.52 28.17 -28.98
C ALA A 32 25.85 28.52 -27.52
N VAL A 33 24.98 29.30 -26.88
CA VAL A 33 24.94 29.43 -25.42
C VAL A 33 24.30 28.16 -24.87
N LYS A 34 25.07 27.34 -24.15
CA LYS A 34 24.54 26.22 -23.37
C LYS A 34 23.59 26.80 -22.31
N GLN A 35 22.29 26.70 -22.54
CA GLN A 35 21.32 26.80 -21.46
C GLN A 35 21.50 25.55 -20.58
N THR A 36 22.14 25.74 -19.43
CA THR A 36 22.16 24.73 -18.38
C THR A 36 20.75 24.65 -17.78
N HIS A 37 20.02 23.58 -18.11
CA HIS A 37 18.81 23.23 -17.38
C HIS A 37 19.19 22.99 -15.91
N PRO A 38 18.48 23.59 -14.92
CA PRO A 38 18.70 23.26 -13.53
C PRO A 38 18.38 21.78 -13.34
N SER A 39 19.33 21.03 -12.79
CA SER A 39 19.12 19.68 -12.30
C SER A 39 18.06 19.75 -11.19
N PHE A 40 16.81 19.44 -11.54
CA PHE A 40 15.75 19.21 -10.56
C PHE A 40 16.18 18.01 -9.72
N ARG A 41 16.66 18.30 -8.50
CA ARG A 41 16.79 17.27 -7.47
C ARG A 41 15.36 16.89 -7.10
N LEU A 42 14.93 15.69 -7.47
CA LEU A 42 13.66 15.11 -7.04
C LEU A 42 13.72 14.93 -5.52
N GLU A 43 13.23 15.91 -4.77
CA GLU A 43 12.99 15.73 -3.35
C GLU A 43 11.76 14.85 -3.17
N ALA A 44 11.89 13.80 -2.35
CA ALA A 44 10.78 12.91 -2.05
C ALA A 44 9.66 13.71 -1.39
N SER A 45 8.44 13.62 -1.94
CA SER A 45 7.24 14.22 -1.34
C SER A 45 7.11 13.79 0.12
N PRO A 46 6.80 14.70 1.07
CA PRO A 46 6.67 14.33 2.48
C PRO A 46 5.56 13.29 2.62
N GLN A 47 5.94 12.11 3.12
CA GLN A 47 5.01 11.02 3.32
C GLN A 47 3.96 11.42 4.36
N LYS A 48 2.70 11.07 4.07
CA LYS A 48 1.55 11.48 4.88
C LYS A 48 0.96 10.30 5.64
N MET A 49 0.44 10.59 6.83
CA MET A 49 -0.23 9.64 7.72
C MET A 49 -1.51 10.25 8.29
N TYR A 50 -2.53 9.44 8.55
CA TYR A 50 -3.76 9.90 9.20
C TYR A 50 -3.55 10.27 10.66
N GLY A 51 -4.27 11.29 11.14
CA GLY A 51 -4.28 11.71 12.53
C GLY A 51 -4.76 10.63 13.50
N LEU A 52 -5.44 9.58 13.00
CA LEU A 52 -5.83 8.40 13.78
C LEU A 52 -4.64 7.80 14.57
N TYR A 53 -3.48 7.67 13.94
CA TYR A 53 -2.31 7.08 14.60
C TYR A 53 -1.71 8.02 15.64
N LEU A 54 -1.72 9.32 15.37
CA LEU A 54 -1.19 10.35 16.28
C LEU A 54 -2.11 10.56 17.49
N GLU A 55 -3.42 10.50 17.29
CA GLU A 55 -4.42 10.50 18.36
C GLU A 55 -4.21 9.28 19.28
N ALA A 56 -3.97 8.08 18.73
CA ALA A 56 -3.69 6.91 19.55
C ALA A 56 -2.39 7.04 20.37
N VAL A 57 -1.32 7.65 19.83
CA VAL A 57 -0.08 7.93 20.58
C VAL A 57 -0.34 8.94 21.69
N ASN A 58 -1.08 10.01 21.40
CA ASN A 58 -1.48 11.01 22.38
C ASN A 58 -2.31 10.38 23.52
N ASP A 59 -3.31 9.59 23.19
CA ASP A 59 -4.17 8.89 24.14
C ASP A 59 -3.35 7.92 25.02
N TYR A 60 -2.43 7.14 24.43
CA TYR A 60 -1.53 6.25 25.18
C TYR A 60 -0.73 7.01 26.23
N ILE A 61 -0.12 8.14 25.85
CA ILE A 61 0.71 8.92 26.77
C ILE A 61 -0.14 9.53 27.87
N ASN A 62 -1.30 10.11 27.54
CA ASN A 62 -2.19 10.69 28.54
C ASN A 62 -2.74 9.65 29.52
N GLU A 63 -3.18 8.48 29.03
CA GLU A 63 -3.73 7.42 29.88
C GLU A 63 -2.66 6.77 30.76
N SER A 64 -1.41 6.67 30.27
CA SER A 64 -0.33 5.97 30.98
C SER A 64 0.50 6.88 31.88
N TYR A 65 0.66 8.15 31.50
CA TYR A 65 1.61 9.09 32.14
C TYR A 65 1.00 10.45 32.50
N GLY A 66 -0.22 10.75 32.06
CA GLY A 66 -0.92 12.00 32.34
C GLY A 66 -0.61 13.15 31.38
N GLY A 67 -1.45 14.18 31.41
CA GLY A 67 -1.39 15.31 30.48
C GLY A 67 -0.18 16.22 30.63
N ASP A 68 0.40 16.32 31.82
CA ASP A 68 1.60 17.14 32.02
C ASP A 68 2.82 16.53 31.35
N VAL A 69 2.92 15.19 31.35
CA VAL A 69 3.97 14.46 30.63
C VAL A 69 3.78 14.60 29.12
N TRP A 70 2.54 14.52 28.63
CA TRP A 70 2.25 14.79 27.22
C TRP A 70 2.72 16.18 26.78
N ARG A 71 2.40 17.23 27.56
CA ARG A 71 2.84 18.61 27.26
C ARG A 71 4.36 18.75 27.21
N LEU A 72 5.09 18.07 28.11
CA LEU A 72 6.54 18.06 28.09
C LEU A 72 7.08 17.42 26.81
N ILE A 73 6.48 16.30 26.39
CA ILE A 73 6.83 15.59 25.15
C ILE A 73 6.51 16.44 23.92
N GLU A 74 5.34 17.08 23.85
CA GLU A 74 4.98 17.99 22.75
C GLU A 74 6.01 19.11 22.57
N ASN A 75 6.36 19.79 23.67
CA ASN A 75 7.32 20.88 23.68
C ASN A 75 8.70 20.39 23.20
N ARG A 76 9.15 19.22 23.71
CA ARG A 76 10.44 18.61 23.34
C ARG A 76 10.47 18.13 21.90
N ALA A 77 9.33 17.65 21.39
CA ALA A 77 9.20 17.18 20.03
C ALA A 77 9.15 18.34 19.03
N GLU A 78 9.02 19.60 19.47
CA GLU A 78 8.84 20.79 18.62
C GLU A 78 7.65 20.64 17.68
N ILE A 79 6.54 20.14 18.23
CA ILE A 79 5.29 19.98 17.52
C ILE A 79 4.35 21.07 18.06
N PRO A 80 3.73 21.91 17.20
CA PRO A 80 2.71 22.85 17.67
C PRO A 80 1.63 22.08 18.44
N HIS A 81 0.98 22.66 19.45
CA HIS A 81 -0.05 21.96 20.24
C HIS A 81 -1.12 21.33 19.33
N LEU A 82 -1.00 20.02 19.08
CA LEU A 82 -1.74 19.32 18.04
C LEU A 82 -2.83 18.52 18.72
N LYS A 83 -4.04 19.09 18.74
CA LYS A 83 -5.23 18.25 18.80
C LYS A 83 -5.32 17.52 17.46
N PHE A 84 -4.92 16.26 17.43
CA PHE A 84 -4.95 15.47 16.20
C PHE A 84 -6.39 15.18 15.77
N VAL A 85 -6.69 15.46 14.51
CA VAL A 85 -7.99 15.16 13.89
C VAL A 85 -7.84 13.87 13.10
N ARG A 86 -8.62 12.85 13.44
CA ARG A 86 -8.51 11.48 12.89
C ARG A 86 -8.37 11.40 11.37
N HIS A 87 -9.23 12.10 10.63
CA HIS A 87 -9.26 12.07 9.16
C HIS A 87 -8.37 13.12 8.48
N GLN A 88 -7.59 13.89 9.24
CA GLN A 88 -6.62 14.82 8.71
C GLN A 88 -5.30 14.10 8.41
N MET A 89 -4.61 14.52 7.35
CA MET A 89 -3.28 14.00 6.99
C MET A 89 -2.19 14.86 7.62
N TYR A 90 -1.20 14.21 8.20
CA TYR A 90 -0.04 14.80 8.86
C TYR A 90 1.26 14.22 8.28
N ASN A 91 2.39 14.84 8.57
CA ASN A 91 3.71 14.29 8.25
C ASN A 91 3.93 13.00 9.07
N ASP A 92 4.36 11.93 8.41
CA ASP A 92 4.50 10.62 9.04
C ASP A 92 5.72 10.49 9.98
N ASN A 93 6.70 11.39 9.86
CA ASN A 93 7.83 11.49 10.78
C ASN A 93 7.39 11.97 12.19
N LEU A 94 6.16 12.46 12.36
CA LEU A 94 5.69 12.92 13.67
C LEU A 94 5.66 11.81 14.72
N ILE A 95 5.29 10.58 14.37
CA ILE A 95 5.30 9.46 15.34
C ILE A 95 6.73 9.16 15.80
N LEU A 96 7.69 9.15 14.88
CA LEU A 96 9.10 8.90 15.21
C LEU A 96 9.67 10.02 16.09
N ARG A 97 9.34 11.28 15.79
CA ARG A 97 9.71 12.44 16.62
C ARG A 97 9.09 12.36 18.01
N LEU A 98 7.81 12.00 18.10
CA LEU A 98 7.11 11.80 19.37
C LEU A 98 7.74 10.66 20.17
N ALA A 99 8.06 9.52 19.54
CA ALA A 99 8.73 8.40 20.19
C ALA A 99 10.12 8.80 20.72
N LYS A 100 10.90 9.55 19.94
CA LYS A 100 12.21 10.07 20.38
C LYS A 100 12.07 11.00 21.59
N ALA A 101 11.19 12.01 21.50
CA ALA A 101 10.96 12.97 22.58
C ALA A 101 10.42 12.28 23.84
N ALA A 102 9.48 11.35 23.68
CA ALA A 102 8.96 10.53 24.77
C ALA A 102 10.06 9.67 25.41
N GLY A 103 11.01 9.14 24.62
CA GLY A 103 12.13 8.38 25.15
C GLY A 103 13.03 9.22 26.06
N GLU A 104 13.33 10.45 25.64
CA GLU A 104 14.12 11.41 26.41
C GLU A 104 13.43 11.85 27.72
N VAL A 105 12.10 11.93 27.73
CA VAL A 105 11.30 12.33 28.90
C VAL A 105 11.05 11.16 29.86
N LEU A 106 10.76 9.97 29.32
CA LEU A 106 10.33 8.80 30.09
C LEU A 106 11.48 7.85 30.47
N GLY A 107 12.69 8.09 29.93
CA GLY A 107 13.83 7.20 30.11
C GLY A 107 13.66 5.84 29.43
N LYS A 108 12.84 5.77 28.37
CA LYS A 108 12.59 4.56 27.57
C LYS A 108 13.31 4.63 26.24
N THR A 109 13.65 3.47 25.70
CA THR A 109 14.21 3.41 24.35
C THR A 109 13.13 3.72 23.31
N HIS A 110 13.57 4.20 22.14
CA HIS A 110 12.68 4.44 21.00
C HIS A 110 11.90 3.17 20.61
N ASP A 111 12.56 2.02 20.65
CA ASP A 111 11.98 0.74 20.25
C ASP A 111 10.90 0.25 21.23
N GLU A 112 11.13 0.39 22.53
CA GLU A 112 10.11 0.08 23.56
C GLU A 112 8.86 0.95 23.40
N LEU A 113 9.04 2.24 23.09
CA LEU A 113 7.93 3.17 22.89
C LEU A 113 7.17 2.87 21.60
N MET A 114 7.87 2.62 20.50
CA MET A 114 7.24 2.23 19.24
C MET A 114 6.45 0.93 19.38
N TYR A 115 7.00 -0.07 20.09
CA TYR A 115 6.28 -1.29 20.42
C TYR A 115 5.01 -1.00 21.24
N ALA A 116 5.12 -0.20 22.31
CA ALA A 116 3.99 0.15 23.16
C ALA A 116 2.90 0.93 22.40
N PHE A 117 3.28 1.86 21.52
CA PHE A 117 2.36 2.57 20.65
C PHE A 117 1.63 1.61 19.70
N GLY A 118 2.33 0.62 19.14
CA GLY A 118 1.75 -0.42 18.30
C GLY A 118 0.72 -1.27 19.03
N VAL A 119 1.06 -1.74 20.24
CA VAL A 119 0.14 -2.46 21.12
C VAL A 119 -1.11 -1.62 21.40
N TYR A 120 -0.93 -0.37 21.81
CA TYR A 120 -2.06 0.50 22.14
C TYR A 120 -2.93 0.83 20.92
N MET A 121 -2.34 0.94 19.73
CA MET A 121 -3.08 1.22 18.48
C MET A 121 -4.16 0.17 18.21
N VAL A 122 -3.88 -1.13 18.42
CA VAL A 122 -4.87 -2.20 18.20
C VAL A 122 -6.05 -2.05 19.16
N LYS A 123 -5.78 -1.74 20.44
CA LYS A 123 -6.81 -1.45 21.45
C LYS A 123 -7.68 -0.27 21.00
N ARG A 124 -7.07 0.81 20.51
CA ARG A 124 -7.81 2.01 20.05
C ARG A 124 -8.63 1.76 18.80
N ILE A 125 -8.10 1.06 17.81
CA ILE A 125 -8.84 0.68 16.59
C ILE A 125 -10.10 -0.10 16.96
N GLY A 126 -10.02 -1.01 17.93
CA GLY A 126 -11.20 -1.68 18.48
C GLY A 126 -12.27 -0.71 18.99
N ASN A 127 -11.86 0.26 19.82
CA ASN A 127 -12.76 1.28 20.38
C ASN A 127 -13.39 2.22 19.33
N TYR A 128 -12.76 2.40 18.17
CA TYR A 128 -13.34 3.16 17.05
C TYR A 128 -14.42 2.40 16.28
N GLY A 129 -14.82 1.22 16.74
CA GLY A 129 -15.89 0.41 16.14
C GLY A 129 -15.39 -0.64 15.15
N TYR A 130 -14.07 -0.76 14.95
CA TYR A 130 -13.48 -1.78 14.08
C TYR A 130 -13.23 -3.12 14.78
N GLU A 131 -13.59 -3.26 16.07
CA GLU A 131 -13.43 -4.51 16.79
C GLU A 131 -14.14 -5.69 16.10
N ARG A 132 -15.35 -5.45 15.56
CA ARG A 132 -16.12 -6.51 14.88
C ARG A 132 -15.43 -7.00 13.61
N ILE A 133 -14.88 -6.08 12.80
CA ILE A 133 -14.17 -6.47 11.58
C ILE A 133 -12.88 -7.23 11.92
N LEU A 134 -12.14 -6.79 12.94
CA LEU A 134 -10.93 -7.46 13.41
C LEU A 134 -11.22 -8.89 13.92
N LYS A 135 -12.37 -9.10 14.58
CA LYS A 135 -12.79 -10.43 15.08
C LYS A 135 -13.18 -11.42 13.98
N VAL A 136 -13.67 -10.94 12.84
CA VAL A 136 -14.17 -11.81 11.75
C VAL A 136 -13.16 -11.99 10.62
N LEU A 137 -12.03 -11.29 10.67
CA LEU A 137 -11.03 -11.30 9.59
C LEU A 137 -10.37 -12.68 9.41
N GLY A 138 -10.20 -13.44 10.50
CA GLY A 138 -9.60 -14.76 10.44
C GLY A 138 -10.03 -15.63 11.61
N ARG A 139 -10.16 -16.95 11.38
CA ARG A 139 -10.50 -17.91 12.43
C ARG A 139 -9.31 -18.19 13.36
N ASN A 140 -8.11 -18.20 12.79
CA ASN A 140 -6.85 -18.36 13.49
C ASN A 140 -5.91 -17.19 13.18
N VAL A 141 -4.84 -17.03 13.95
CA VAL A 141 -3.80 -16.00 13.75
C VAL A 141 -3.25 -16.03 12.32
N ARG A 142 -2.98 -17.21 11.76
CA ARG A 142 -2.54 -17.35 10.36
C ARG A 142 -3.51 -16.77 9.34
N ASP A 143 -4.81 -16.95 9.56
CA ASP A 143 -5.85 -16.52 8.63
C ASP A 143 -5.93 -14.99 8.69
N PHE A 144 -5.87 -14.43 9.89
CA PHE A 144 -5.83 -12.98 10.11
C PHE A 144 -4.64 -12.33 9.39
N ILE A 145 -3.44 -12.91 9.52
CA ILE A 145 -2.22 -12.36 8.92
C ILE A 145 -2.30 -12.39 7.39
N ASN A 146 -2.82 -13.47 6.81
CA ASN A 146 -3.03 -13.56 5.35
C ASN A 146 -4.08 -12.55 4.85
N GLU A 147 -5.04 -12.18 5.68
CA GLU A 147 -6.12 -11.24 5.34
C GLU A 147 -5.81 -9.77 5.70
N LEU A 148 -4.61 -9.47 6.21
CA LEU A 148 -4.22 -8.10 6.61
C LEU A 148 -4.25 -7.09 5.44
N ASP A 149 -3.87 -7.50 4.24
CA ASP A 149 -3.92 -6.61 3.06
C ASP A 149 -5.38 -6.30 2.69
N ASN A 150 -6.29 -7.28 2.79
CA ASN A 150 -7.72 -7.10 2.54
C ASN A 150 -8.38 -6.19 3.60
N LEU A 151 -7.98 -6.32 4.87
CA LEU A 151 -8.41 -5.39 5.93
C LEU A 151 -8.04 -3.95 5.59
N HIS A 152 -6.84 -3.72 5.09
CA HIS A 152 -6.39 -2.38 4.73
C HIS A 152 -7.13 -1.81 3.51
N GLU A 153 -7.51 -2.65 2.54
CA GLU A 153 -8.40 -2.22 1.45
C GLU A 153 -9.80 -1.85 1.97
N TYR A 154 -10.34 -2.59 2.95
CA TYR A 154 -11.58 -2.20 3.61
C TYR A 154 -11.45 -0.84 4.31
N PHE A 155 -10.32 -0.54 4.96
CA PHE A 155 -10.11 0.77 5.58
C PHE A 155 -10.09 1.94 4.59
N ARG A 156 -9.81 1.72 3.30
CA ARG A 156 -9.85 2.78 2.28
C ARG A 156 -11.23 3.42 2.13
N PHE A 157 -12.31 2.71 2.43
CA PHE A 157 -13.65 3.29 2.43
C PHE A 157 -13.81 4.42 3.45
N SER A 158 -13.17 4.31 4.62
CA SER A 158 -13.18 5.34 5.68
C SER A 158 -11.97 6.29 5.57
N PHE A 159 -10.87 5.80 5.02
CA PHE A 159 -9.57 6.47 4.95
C PHE A 159 -9.01 6.42 3.51
N PRO A 160 -9.59 7.16 2.55
CA PRO A 160 -9.27 6.99 1.12
C PRO A 160 -7.81 7.25 0.74
N LYS A 161 -7.09 8.05 1.52
CA LYS A 161 -5.69 8.42 1.29
C LYS A 161 -4.71 7.53 2.07
N VAL A 162 -5.18 6.41 2.64
CA VAL A 162 -4.34 5.53 3.44
C VAL A 162 -3.32 4.85 2.53
N GLN A 163 -2.07 4.90 2.97
CA GLN A 163 -0.96 4.18 2.35
C GLN A 163 -0.58 3.06 3.31
N PRO A 164 -1.26 1.91 3.26
CA PRO A 164 -1.02 0.84 4.20
C PRO A 164 0.20 0.01 3.76
N PRO A 165 0.87 -0.67 4.70
CA PRO A 165 1.88 -1.66 4.35
C PRO A 165 1.27 -2.84 3.60
N SER A 166 2.14 -3.74 3.12
CA SER A 166 1.77 -5.03 2.53
C SER A 166 2.40 -6.15 3.34
N PHE A 167 1.63 -7.21 3.53
CA PHE A 167 1.98 -8.40 4.31
C PHE A 167 1.92 -9.64 3.43
N CYS A 168 2.99 -10.44 3.43
CA CYS A 168 3.04 -11.68 2.68
C CYS A 168 3.62 -12.80 3.56
N VAL A 169 2.90 -13.91 3.69
CA VAL A 169 3.39 -15.11 4.38
C VAL A 169 4.14 -15.98 3.37
N GLU A 170 5.29 -16.54 3.76
CA GLU A 170 6.07 -17.43 2.90
C GLU A 170 6.16 -18.84 3.49
N GLU A 171 6.84 -18.98 4.64
CA GLU A 171 7.01 -20.25 5.32
C GLU A 171 6.03 -20.36 6.49
N GLU A 172 5.31 -21.47 6.60
CA GLU A 172 4.35 -21.70 7.67
C GLU A 172 4.45 -23.14 8.18
N CYS A 173 4.41 -23.31 9.49
CA CYS A 173 4.34 -24.60 10.16
C CYS A 173 3.43 -24.54 11.39
N GLU A 174 3.30 -25.65 12.11
CA GLU A 174 2.45 -25.79 13.30
C GLU A 174 2.87 -24.89 14.47
N THR A 175 4.08 -24.34 14.47
CA THR A 175 4.64 -23.53 15.57
C THR A 175 5.12 -22.15 15.17
N SER A 176 5.13 -21.82 13.87
CA SER A 176 5.63 -20.53 13.41
C SER A 176 5.18 -20.18 11.99
N LEU A 177 5.33 -18.91 11.63
CA LEU A 177 5.32 -18.46 10.25
C LEU A 177 6.36 -17.36 9.99
N THR A 178 6.77 -17.23 8.74
CA THR A 178 7.66 -16.18 8.25
C THR A 178 6.84 -15.15 7.48
N LEU A 179 6.83 -13.91 7.97
CA LEU A 179 6.03 -12.79 7.47
C LEU A 179 6.95 -11.73 6.85
N HIS A 180 6.75 -11.46 5.56
CA HIS A 180 7.36 -10.35 4.85
C HIS A 180 6.49 -9.11 5.01
N TYR A 181 7.05 -8.09 5.67
CA TYR A 181 6.44 -6.78 5.84
C TYR A 181 7.10 -5.78 4.90
N ARG A 182 6.29 -5.10 4.09
CA ARG A 182 6.76 -4.04 3.19
C ARG A 182 5.98 -2.77 3.41
N SER A 183 6.67 -1.64 3.48
CA SER A 183 6.06 -0.35 3.73
C SER A 183 6.79 0.76 3.01
N THR A 184 6.08 1.81 2.64
CA THR A 184 6.71 3.06 2.23
C THR A 184 7.30 3.82 3.41
N ARG A 185 6.90 3.50 4.65
CA ARG A 185 7.36 4.18 5.87
C ARG A 185 8.47 3.41 6.57
N LYS A 186 9.51 4.13 6.99
CA LYS A 186 10.65 3.61 7.76
C LYS A 186 10.47 3.83 9.26
N GLY A 187 11.15 3.03 10.08
CA GLY A 187 11.15 3.19 11.54
C GLY A 187 9.92 2.63 12.27
N PHE A 188 9.00 1.95 11.55
CA PHE A 188 7.78 1.37 12.11
C PHE A 188 7.92 -0.13 12.47
N THR A 189 9.13 -0.68 12.41
CA THR A 189 9.45 -2.09 12.72
C THR A 189 8.82 -2.56 14.03
N GLN A 190 9.14 -1.86 15.13
CA GLN A 190 8.65 -2.23 16.46
C GLN A 190 7.16 -1.92 16.64
N PHE A 191 6.64 -0.93 15.93
CA PHE A 191 5.23 -0.58 15.96
C PHE A 191 4.36 -1.70 15.38
N VAL A 192 4.76 -2.26 14.24
CA VAL A 192 4.07 -3.41 13.64
C VAL A 192 4.24 -4.65 14.51
N LYS A 193 5.43 -4.88 15.07
CA LYS A 193 5.67 -5.94 16.04
C LYS A 193 4.68 -5.89 17.21
N GLY A 194 4.49 -4.70 17.80
CA GLY A 194 3.53 -4.48 18.89
C GLY A 194 2.08 -4.74 18.47
N GLN A 195 1.69 -4.34 17.26
CA GLN A 195 0.36 -4.63 16.73
C GLN A 195 0.11 -6.12 16.58
N LEU A 196 1.05 -6.85 15.95
CA LEU A 196 0.93 -8.29 15.74
C LEU A 196 0.78 -9.04 17.07
N SER A 197 1.65 -8.75 18.05
CA SER A 197 1.55 -9.34 19.39
C SER A 197 0.22 -9.03 20.07
N GLN A 198 -0.27 -7.79 19.98
CA GLN A 198 -1.53 -7.41 20.61
C GLN A 198 -2.75 -8.06 19.94
N VAL A 199 -2.74 -8.21 18.61
CA VAL A 199 -3.81 -8.92 17.91
C VAL A 199 -3.90 -10.37 18.40
N GLY A 200 -2.77 -11.07 18.48
CA GLY A 200 -2.73 -12.45 18.99
C GLY A 200 -3.36 -12.57 20.37
N ARG A 201 -2.96 -11.71 21.31
CA ARG A 201 -3.49 -11.70 22.68
C ARG A 201 -4.97 -11.34 22.74
N GLN A 202 -5.36 -10.27 22.06
CA GLN A 202 -6.70 -9.69 22.21
C GLN A 202 -7.79 -10.49 21.49
N PHE A 203 -7.50 -11.09 20.34
CA PHE A 203 -8.51 -11.74 19.50
C PHE A 203 -8.40 -13.26 19.46
N TYR A 204 -7.20 -13.82 19.70
CA TYR A 204 -6.96 -15.25 19.58
C TYR A 204 -6.51 -15.91 20.89
N ASN A 205 -6.30 -15.12 21.96
CA ASN A 205 -5.71 -15.59 23.21
C ASN A 205 -4.39 -16.36 22.98
N THR A 206 -3.56 -15.82 22.07
CA THR A 206 -2.30 -16.41 21.64
C THR A 206 -1.17 -15.41 21.83
N ASP A 207 -0.13 -15.81 22.56
CA ASP A 207 1.11 -15.04 22.62
C ASP A 207 1.93 -15.27 21.36
N ILE A 208 2.12 -14.20 20.59
CA ILE A 208 2.95 -14.22 19.39
C ILE A 208 4.29 -13.59 19.71
N GLU A 209 5.33 -14.42 19.72
CA GLU A 209 6.71 -13.98 19.78
C GLU A 209 7.18 -13.62 18.36
N VAL A 210 7.71 -12.41 18.20
CA VAL A 210 8.12 -11.90 16.90
C VAL A 210 9.61 -11.56 16.93
N GLU A 211 10.38 -12.28 16.13
CA GLU A 211 11.80 -12.04 15.88
C GLU A 211 11.99 -11.36 14.52
N ILE A 212 12.94 -10.44 14.43
CA ILE A 212 13.23 -9.72 13.19
C ILE A 212 14.44 -10.40 12.54
N LEU A 213 14.22 -11.11 11.44
CA LEU A 213 15.27 -11.86 10.74
C LEU A 213 16.11 -10.97 9.83
N SER A 214 15.47 -10.02 9.14
CA SER A 214 16.16 -9.08 8.26
C SER A 214 15.43 -7.74 8.18
N LYS A 215 16.21 -6.70 7.87
CA LYS A 215 15.72 -5.35 7.64
C LYS A 215 16.49 -4.74 6.48
N GLU A 216 15.75 -4.40 5.44
CA GLU A 216 16.27 -3.78 4.23
C GLU A 216 15.54 -2.46 3.98
N GLU A 217 16.31 -1.46 3.56
CA GLU A 217 15.79 -0.16 3.20
C GLU A 217 16.27 0.19 1.81
N THR A 218 15.36 0.21 0.85
CA THR A 218 15.66 0.55 -0.54
C THR A 218 15.05 1.89 -0.92
N GLU A 219 15.67 2.57 -1.88
CA GLU A 219 15.09 3.75 -2.52
C GLU A 219 14.61 3.29 -3.90
N LYS A 220 13.30 3.13 -4.07
CA LYS A 220 12.71 2.69 -5.33
C LYS A 220 11.87 3.79 -5.93
N MET A 221 12.06 4.02 -7.22
CA MET A 221 11.17 4.89 -7.97
C MET A 221 9.83 4.17 -8.09
N THR A 222 8.75 4.72 -7.52
CA THR A 222 7.42 4.10 -7.60
C THR A 222 6.44 5.07 -8.24
N TYR A 223 5.57 4.53 -9.08
CA TYR A 223 4.44 5.27 -9.61
C TYR A 223 3.35 5.28 -8.55
N VAL A 224 3.16 6.43 -7.91
CA VAL A 224 2.06 6.63 -6.97
C VAL A 224 1.00 7.41 -7.71
N GLU A 225 -0.18 6.81 -7.91
CA GLU A 225 -1.32 7.58 -8.42
C GLU A 225 -1.67 8.68 -7.41
N PRO A 226 -1.77 9.94 -7.83
CA PRO A 226 -2.23 11.00 -6.95
C PRO A 226 -3.67 10.71 -6.54
N ALA A 227 -3.97 10.84 -5.24
CA ALA A 227 -5.32 10.70 -4.70
C ALA A 227 -6.30 11.81 -5.17
N ASP A 228 -5.84 12.73 -6.02
CA ASP A 228 -6.63 13.76 -6.68
C ASP A 228 -6.61 13.49 -8.19
N PHE A 229 -7.78 13.23 -8.76
CA PHE A 229 -8.00 12.93 -10.18
C PHE A 229 -7.82 14.17 -11.08
N SER A 230 -6.96 15.13 -10.70
CA SER A 230 -6.61 16.26 -11.54
C SER A 230 -5.59 15.80 -12.57
N LEU A 231 -6.08 15.53 -13.78
CA LEU A 231 -5.30 15.29 -14.99
C LEU A 231 -4.12 16.28 -15.07
N HIS A 232 -2.95 15.74 -15.43
CA HIS A 232 -1.70 16.44 -15.75
C HIS A 232 -0.58 16.52 -14.69
N SER A 233 -0.27 15.42 -13.99
CA SER A 233 1.13 15.05 -13.70
C SER A 233 1.25 13.61 -13.17
N LEU A 234 1.82 12.70 -13.96
CA LEU A 234 2.41 11.47 -13.43
C LEU A 234 3.66 11.87 -12.65
N TRP A 235 3.54 12.21 -11.37
CA TRP A 235 4.71 12.39 -10.52
C TRP A 235 5.23 11.03 -10.09
N THR A 236 6.31 10.61 -10.73
CA THR A 236 7.18 9.55 -10.23
C THR A 236 7.80 10.05 -8.92
N ASN A 237 7.35 9.51 -7.80
CA ASN A 237 7.94 9.83 -6.51
C ASN A 237 9.05 8.81 -6.23
N LEU A 238 10.21 9.30 -5.78
CA LEU A 238 11.19 8.44 -5.15
C LEU A 238 10.59 8.02 -3.80
N CYS A 239 10.06 6.81 -3.74
CA CYS A 239 9.55 6.26 -2.50
C CYS A 239 10.63 5.39 -1.87
N LYS A 240 11.00 5.74 -0.64
CA LYS A 240 11.80 4.82 0.16
C LYS A 240 10.90 3.67 0.58
N GLN A 241 11.38 2.44 0.45
CA GLN A 241 10.65 1.24 0.82
C GLN A 241 11.42 0.53 1.93
N ALA A 242 10.77 0.28 3.06
CA ALA A 242 11.22 -0.63 4.10
C ALA A 242 10.70 -2.04 3.77
N SER A 243 11.59 -3.02 3.80
CA SER A 243 11.26 -4.45 3.67
C SER A 243 11.87 -5.17 4.87
N GLU A 244 11.05 -5.88 5.62
CA GLU A 244 11.46 -6.56 6.85
C GLU A 244 10.89 -7.97 6.85
N VAL A 245 11.65 -8.92 7.38
CA VAL A 245 11.20 -10.31 7.53
C VAL A 245 11.05 -10.60 9.02
N TYR A 246 9.84 -10.94 9.42
CA TYR A 246 9.51 -11.34 10.78
C TYR A 246 9.35 -12.85 10.88
N LYS A 247 10.04 -13.47 11.83
CA LYS A 247 9.70 -14.83 12.29
C LYS A 247 8.71 -14.71 13.43
N MET A 248 7.52 -15.26 13.24
CA MET A 248 6.44 -15.23 14.23
C MET A 248 6.29 -16.64 14.81
N ASN A 249 6.61 -16.82 16.08
CA ASN A 249 6.46 -18.08 16.80
C ASN A 249 5.20 -18.01 17.68
N PHE A 250 4.30 -18.98 17.49
CA PHE A 250 3.04 -19.08 18.22
C PHE A 250 2.42 -20.47 18.00
N ASP A 251 1.40 -20.82 18.79
CA ASP A 251 0.61 -22.03 18.53
C ASP A 251 -0.19 -21.89 17.23
N ASN A 252 0.34 -22.48 16.17
CA ASN A 252 -0.29 -22.53 14.86
C ASN A 252 -0.76 -23.96 14.54
N ALA A 253 -1.26 -24.72 15.53
CA ALA A 253 -1.79 -26.07 15.31
C ALA A 253 -2.94 -26.14 14.29
N ALA A 254 -3.58 -25.00 14.00
CA ALA A 254 -4.55 -24.89 12.91
C ALA A 254 -3.91 -25.07 11.52
N PHE A 255 -2.61 -24.82 11.39
CA PHE A 255 -1.84 -25.19 10.21
C PHE A 255 -1.76 -26.70 10.12
N LYS A 256 -2.66 -27.26 9.33
CA LYS A 256 -2.44 -28.58 8.76
C LYS A 256 -1.57 -28.33 7.55
N HIS A 257 -0.38 -28.93 7.50
CA HIS A 257 0.28 -29.11 6.22
C HIS A 257 -0.81 -29.61 5.27
N ARG A 258 -1.07 -28.85 4.20
CA ARG A 258 -1.57 -29.51 3.00
C ARG A 258 -0.48 -30.50 2.67
N MET A 259 -0.58 -31.71 3.21
CA MET A 259 0.03 -32.85 2.58
C MET A 259 -0.39 -32.68 1.12
N PRO A 260 0.53 -32.61 0.14
CA PRO A 260 0.14 -33.08 -1.17
C PRO A 260 -0.46 -34.44 -0.84
N GLN A 261 -1.76 -34.62 -1.04
CA GLN A 261 -2.29 -35.96 -1.00
C GLN A 261 -1.47 -36.68 -2.05
N GLN A 262 -0.49 -37.47 -1.60
CA GLN A 262 0.00 -38.65 -2.27
C GLN A 262 -1.17 -39.66 -2.24
N LYS A 263 -2.24 -39.28 -2.92
CA LYS A 263 -3.12 -40.18 -3.63
C LYS A 263 -2.92 -39.67 -5.04
N THR A 264 -2.23 -40.46 -5.87
CA THR A 264 -2.43 -40.48 -7.32
C THR A 264 -3.39 -39.39 -7.76
N ALA A 265 -2.89 -38.25 -8.28
CA ALA A 265 -3.77 -37.22 -8.83
C ALA A 265 -4.87 -37.98 -9.60
N PRO A 266 -6.16 -37.89 -9.20
CA PRO A 266 -7.20 -38.71 -9.79
C PRO A 266 -7.08 -38.50 -11.28
N SER A 267 -6.63 -39.55 -11.96
CA SER A 267 -5.89 -39.59 -13.22
C SER A 267 -6.21 -38.47 -14.21
N TYR A 268 -5.81 -37.20 -13.98
CA TYR A 268 -6.41 -36.04 -14.67
C TYR A 268 -7.86 -36.36 -15.11
N GLU A 269 -8.76 -36.71 -14.17
CA GLU A 269 -10.16 -36.75 -14.55
C GLU A 269 -10.45 -35.36 -15.08
N LYS A 270 -10.63 -35.27 -16.41
CA LYS A 270 -10.78 -34.02 -17.12
C LYS A 270 -11.85 -33.25 -16.35
N LEU A 271 -11.45 -32.19 -15.66
CA LEU A 271 -12.39 -31.24 -15.07
C LEU A 271 -13.43 -30.99 -16.17
N PRO A 272 -14.73 -31.21 -15.93
CA PRO A 272 -15.76 -31.26 -16.98
C PRO A 272 -16.09 -29.87 -17.51
N MET A 273 -15.12 -28.97 -17.55
CA MET A 273 -15.26 -27.60 -18.00
C MET A 273 -14.49 -27.43 -19.30
N LYS A 274 -15.23 -27.24 -20.38
CA LYS A 274 -14.64 -26.79 -21.64
C LYS A 274 -13.98 -25.43 -21.40
N ARG A 275 -12.85 -25.20 -22.05
CA ARG A 275 -12.08 -23.94 -21.93
C ARG A 275 -12.94 -22.68 -22.14
N GLY A 276 -13.90 -22.72 -23.06
CA GLY A 276 -14.84 -21.61 -23.30
C GLY A 276 -15.64 -21.23 -22.05
N ILE A 277 -16.23 -22.24 -21.38
CA ILE A 277 -17.05 -22.04 -20.18
C ILE A 277 -16.23 -21.37 -19.05
N PHE A 278 -14.94 -21.67 -18.93
CA PHE A 278 -14.09 -21.01 -17.93
C PHE A 278 -14.00 -19.49 -18.17
N PHE A 279 -13.80 -19.06 -19.42
CA PHE A 279 -13.69 -17.63 -19.74
C PHE A 279 -15.05 -16.92 -19.77
N ASP A 280 -16.14 -17.65 -20.03
CA ASP A 280 -17.51 -17.16 -19.84
C ASP A 280 -17.78 -16.88 -18.36
N MET A 281 -17.33 -17.76 -17.46
CA MET A 281 -17.52 -17.59 -16.02
C MET A 281 -16.56 -16.56 -15.40
N PHE A 282 -15.34 -16.43 -15.94
CA PHE A 282 -14.31 -15.51 -15.45
C PHE A 282 -13.92 -14.51 -16.55
N PRO A 283 -14.82 -13.55 -16.88
CA PRO A 283 -14.62 -12.63 -18.01
C PRO A 283 -13.45 -11.66 -17.78
N PHE A 284 -13.10 -11.37 -16.53
CA PHE A 284 -11.95 -10.54 -16.15
C PHE A 284 -10.78 -11.39 -15.66
N SER A 285 -10.29 -12.30 -16.51
CA SER A 285 -9.15 -13.18 -16.21
C SER A 285 -8.01 -12.99 -17.20
N VAL A 286 -6.77 -13.16 -16.71
CA VAL A 286 -5.56 -13.13 -17.54
C VAL A 286 -4.72 -14.38 -17.23
N ILE A 287 -4.33 -15.09 -18.28
CA ILE A 287 -3.36 -16.18 -18.21
C ILE A 287 -2.11 -15.72 -18.96
N PHE A 288 -0.98 -15.62 -18.26
CA PHE A 288 0.30 -15.24 -18.84
C PHE A 288 1.37 -16.29 -18.55
N ARG A 289 2.44 -16.25 -19.34
CA ARG A 289 3.57 -17.19 -19.29
C ARG A 289 4.74 -16.62 -18.47
N ARG A 290 5.81 -17.41 -18.31
CA ARG A 290 7.03 -17.02 -17.58
C ARG A 290 7.73 -15.78 -18.12
N ASP A 291 7.56 -15.51 -19.40
CA ASP A 291 8.07 -14.33 -20.10
C ASP A 291 7.14 -13.10 -19.94
N MET A 292 6.16 -13.18 -19.03
CA MET A 292 5.12 -12.17 -18.77
C MET A 292 4.15 -11.93 -19.94
N THR A 293 4.24 -12.73 -21.00
CA THR A 293 3.34 -12.61 -22.16
C THR A 293 1.95 -13.14 -21.85
N MET A 294 0.92 -12.33 -22.05
CA MET A 294 -0.49 -12.69 -21.90
C MET A 294 -0.90 -13.69 -22.99
N TYR A 295 -1.04 -14.96 -22.60
CA TYR A 295 -1.41 -16.05 -23.49
C TYR A 295 -2.92 -16.07 -23.78
N ARG A 296 -3.76 -15.81 -22.78
CA ARG A 296 -5.21 -15.68 -22.93
C ARG A 296 -5.77 -14.62 -22.00
N VAL A 297 -6.81 -13.97 -22.49
CA VAL A 297 -7.55 -12.92 -21.80
C VAL A 297 -9.03 -13.31 -21.85
N GLY A 298 -9.75 -13.12 -20.74
CA GLY A 298 -11.19 -13.33 -20.68
C GLY A 298 -11.96 -12.31 -21.52
N ASP A 299 -13.17 -12.65 -21.93
CA ASP A 299 -13.88 -11.87 -22.95
C ASP A 299 -14.31 -10.49 -22.44
N GLY A 300 -14.63 -10.33 -21.16
CA GLY A 300 -14.91 -9.03 -20.57
C GLY A 300 -13.69 -8.08 -20.60
N LEU A 301 -12.48 -8.58 -20.39
CA LEU A 301 -11.28 -7.76 -20.55
C LEU A 301 -11.01 -7.40 -22.02
N LYS A 302 -11.32 -8.29 -22.97
CA LYS A 302 -11.16 -8.00 -24.41
C LYS A 302 -12.14 -6.94 -24.91
N GLU A 303 -13.35 -6.91 -24.36
CA GLU A 303 -14.34 -5.88 -24.70
C GLU A 303 -13.88 -4.48 -24.26
N VAL A 304 -13.21 -4.39 -23.11
CA VAL A 304 -12.68 -3.13 -22.59
C VAL A 304 -11.35 -2.75 -23.27
N PHE A 305 -10.51 -3.74 -23.56
CA PHE A 305 -9.18 -3.55 -24.15
C PHE A 305 -8.98 -4.49 -25.35
N SER A 306 -9.01 -3.93 -26.56
CA SER A 306 -9.03 -4.70 -27.82
C SER A 306 -7.78 -5.54 -28.08
N ASP A 307 -6.62 -5.18 -27.51
CA ASP A 307 -5.31 -5.69 -27.96
C ASP A 307 -4.41 -6.20 -26.82
N LEU A 308 -4.97 -6.81 -25.77
CA LEU A 308 -4.16 -7.33 -24.65
C LEU A 308 -3.44 -8.64 -24.96
N GLN A 309 -4.04 -9.52 -25.76
CA GLN A 309 -3.49 -10.86 -25.97
C GLN A 309 -2.19 -10.81 -26.77
N GLY A 310 -1.13 -11.46 -26.26
CA GLY A 310 0.21 -11.46 -26.86
C GLY A 310 1.12 -10.33 -26.39
N LYS A 311 0.59 -9.35 -25.64
CA LYS A 311 1.40 -8.31 -24.99
C LYS A 311 1.93 -8.78 -23.64
N LYS A 312 2.86 -8.02 -23.06
CA LYS A 312 3.38 -8.24 -21.73
C LYS A 312 2.46 -7.67 -20.65
N VAL A 313 2.16 -8.46 -19.64
CA VAL A 313 1.24 -8.08 -18.57
C VAL A 313 1.82 -6.97 -17.68
N ASP A 314 3.14 -6.94 -17.51
CA ASP A 314 3.89 -5.92 -16.76
C ASP A 314 4.03 -4.58 -17.50
N GLU A 315 3.77 -4.56 -18.81
CA GLU A 315 3.74 -3.33 -19.60
C GLU A 315 2.33 -2.71 -19.65
N GLU A 316 1.29 -3.54 -19.63
CA GLU A 316 -0.11 -3.11 -19.74
C GLU A 316 -0.80 -2.95 -18.37
N PHE A 317 -0.33 -3.65 -17.34
CA PHE A 317 -0.88 -3.60 -15.99
C PHE A 317 0.21 -3.32 -14.95
N ALA A 318 -0.15 -2.54 -13.93
CA ALA A 318 0.69 -2.35 -12.75
C ALA A 318 0.19 -3.22 -11.59
N LEU A 319 1.10 -3.93 -10.94
CA LEU A 319 0.80 -4.65 -9.71
C LEU A 319 0.70 -3.66 -8.55
N VAL A 320 -0.53 -3.42 -8.06
CA VAL A 320 -0.77 -2.53 -6.93
C VAL A 320 -0.39 -3.21 -5.60
N ARG A 321 -0.67 -4.51 -5.49
CA ARG A 321 -0.30 -5.35 -4.35
C ARG A 321 0.05 -6.77 -4.77
N PRO A 322 1.00 -7.41 -4.06
CA PRO A 322 1.88 -6.80 -3.04
C PRO A 322 2.85 -5.79 -3.65
N MET A 323 3.48 -4.95 -2.82
CA MET A 323 4.41 -3.89 -3.27
C MET A 323 5.75 -4.47 -3.74
N LEU A 324 5.70 -5.22 -4.82
CA LEU A 324 6.81 -5.88 -5.48
C LEU A 324 6.89 -5.44 -6.94
N GLU A 325 8.06 -5.61 -7.52
CA GLU A 325 8.19 -5.49 -8.98
C GLU A 325 7.32 -6.57 -9.61
N PHE A 326 6.50 -6.18 -10.60
CA PHE A 326 5.63 -7.12 -11.27
C PHE A 326 6.44 -8.01 -12.21
N SER A 327 7.02 -9.08 -11.66
CA SER A 327 7.87 -10.03 -12.36
C SER A 327 7.42 -11.46 -12.05
N TRP A 328 7.80 -12.40 -12.91
CA TRP A 328 7.43 -13.80 -12.75
C TRP A 328 7.93 -14.39 -11.42
N ASP A 329 9.17 -14.10 -11.04
CA ASP A 329 9.76 -14.68 -9.84
C ASP A 329 9.09 -14.18 -8.56
N ASN A 330 8.68 -12.90 -8.53
CA ASN A 330 7.96 -12.33 -7.40
C ASN A 330 6.54 -12.93 -7.29
N VAL A 331 5.79 -12.97 -8.40
CA VAL A 331 4.42 -13.49 -8.42
C VAL A 331 4.36 -15.01 -8.20
N SER A 332 5.37 -15.75 -8.66
CA SER A 332 5.44 -17.20 -8.48
C SER A 332 6.07 -17.63 -7.15
N GLY A 333 6.93 -16.81 -6.56
CA GLY A 333 7.50 -16.99 -5.22
C GLY A 333 6.41 -16.96 -4.14
N GLU A 334 5.46 -16.02 -4.25
CA GLU A 334 4.29 -15.90 -3.35
C GLU A 334 3.44 -17.18 -3.26
N ARG A 335 3.44 -18.03 -4.29
CA ARG A 335 2.62 -19.25 -4.33
C ARG A 335 3.32 -20.50 -3.84
N ARG A 336 4.63 -20.47 -3.54
CA ARG A 336 5.34 -21.68 -3.06
C ARG A 336 5.00 -22.07 -1.62
N GLY A 337 4.23 -21.24 -0.90
CA GLY A 337 3.74 -21.53 0.46
C GLY A 337 2.27 -21.99 0.59
N ALA A 338 1.53 -22.22 -0.52
CA ALA A 338 0.07 -22.48 -0.50
C ALA A 338 -0.37 -23.92 -0.78
#